data_AF-A0A7V5XZP7-F1
#
_entry.id   AF-A0A7V5XZP7-F1
#
_cell.length_a   1.000
_cell.length_b   1.000
_cell.length_c   1.000
_cell.angle_alpha   90.00
_cell.angle_beta   90.00
_cell.angle_gamma   90.00
#
_symmetry.space_group_name_H-M   'P 1'
#
loop_
_entity.id
_entity.type
_entity.pdbx_description
1 polymer ?
#
loop_
_entity_poly.entity_id
_entity_poly.type
_entity_poly.pdbx_seq_one_letter_code
_entity_poly.pdbx_strand_id
1 'polypeptide(L)'
;MDYRIYCLIALLGWGFWGFGTKVLGKYLAPFPLSFFSNIGTVIFLLLLLPKFSVSLNKFSLYALFNGIIAGVGTFGFYFALNKGEASIIFPLTSLYIVIPVIFGYLFLKEPLTLKHLVGFILASIAIYLLSS
;
A
#
# COMPACT_ATOMS: atom_id res chain seq x y z
N MET A 1 -20.21 13.48 4.26
CA MET A 1 -18.98 13.23 5.06
C MET A 1 -17.79 13.64 4.22
N ASP A 2 -16.86 14.41 4.78
CA ASP A 2 -15.64 14.87 4.11
C ASP A 2 -14.70 13.67 3.88
N TYR A 3 -14.04 13.59 2.71
CA TYR A 3 -13.17 12.46 2.34
C TYR A 3 -12.00 12.27 3.33
N ARG A 4 -11.64 13.35 4.03
CA ARG A 4 -10.60 13.38 5.06
C ARG A 4 -10.80 12.34 6.16
N ILE A 5 -12.05 12.03 6.53
CA ILE A 5 -12.30 11.04 7.58
C ILE A 5 -11.93 9.61 7.13
N TYR A 6 -12.14 9.28 5.85
CA TYR A 6 -11.72 8.00 5.29
C TYR A 6 -10.19 7.89 5.22
N CYS A 7 -9.50 9.01 4.97
CA CYS A 7 -8.04 9.06 5.05
C CYS A 7 -7.53 8.75 6.46
N LEU A 8 -8.19 9.26 7.51
CA LEU A 8 -7.81 8.97 8.90
C LEU A 8 -8.04 7.50 9.25
N ILE A 9 -9.16 6.92 8.83
CA ILE A 9 -9.46 5.49 9.03
C ILE A 9 -8.39 4.64 8.32
N ALA A 10 -8.06 4.97 7.07
CA ALA A 10 -7.03 4.26 6.31
C ALA A 10 -5.65 4.39 6.97
N LEU A 11 -5.28 5.59 7.44
CA LEU A 11 -4.00 5.84 8.11
C LEU A 11 -3.86 4.98 9.37
N LEU A 12 -4.89 4.95 10.22
CA LEU A 12 -4.89 4.12 11.42
C LEU A 12 -4.83 2.63 11.06
N GLY A 13 -5.66 2.20 10.11
CA GLY A 13 -5.68 0.80 9.66
C GLY A 13 -4.33 0.34 9.11
N TRP A 14 -3.69 1.13 8.25
CA TRP A 14 -2.38 0.83 7.67
C TRP A 14 -1.27 0.90 8.71
N GLY A 15 -1.36 1.80 9.70
CA GLY A 15 -0.42 1.87 10.82
C GLY A 15 -0.44 0.60 11.68
N PHE A 16 -1.64 0.16 12.10
CA PHE A 16 -1.79 -1.09 12.86
C PHE A 16 -1.36 -2.32 12.06
N TRP A 17 -1.76 -2.40 10.80
CA TRP A 17 -1.33 -3.47 9.90
C TRP A 17 0.20 -3.51 9.76
N GLY A 18 0.83 -2.34 9.60
CA GLY A 18 2.27 -2.25 9.44
C GLY A 18 3.04 -2.76 10.66
N PHE A 19 2.64 -2.31 11.85
CA PHE A 19 3.21 -2.80 13.11
C PHE A 19 2.99 -4.32 13.28
N GLY A 20 1.75 -4.80 13.07
CA GLY A 20 1.42 -6.21 13.15
C GLY A 20 2.25 -7.06 12.19
N THR A 21 2.43 -6.61 10.95
CA THR A 21 3.26 -7.28 9.94
C THR A 21 4.71 -7.36 10.38
N LYS A 22 5.28 -6.29 10.95
CA LYS A 22 6.66 -6.33 11.45
C LYS A 22 6.83 -7.33 12.60
N VAL A 23 5.85 -7.39 13.51
CA VAL A 23 5.87 -8.35 14.63
C VAL A 23 5.76 -9.78 14.11
N LEU A 24 4.77 -10.07 13.27
CA LEU A 24 4.53 -11.39 12.70
C LEU A 24 5.70 -11.85 11.80
N GLY A 25 6.33 -10.92 11.08
CA GLY A 25 7.51 -11.18 10.27
C GLY A 25 8.75 -11.64 11.05
N LYS A 26 8.77 -11.50 12.39
CA LYS A 26 9.82 -12.11 13.23
C LYS A 26 9.64 -13.62 13.40
N TYR A 27 8.42 -14.11 13.24
CA TYR A 27 8.04 -15.50 13.51
C TYR A 27 7.65 -16.27 12.24
N LEU A 28 7.23 -15.56 11.19
CA LEU A 28 6.77 -16.13 9.95
C LEU A 28 7.67 -15.71 8.79
N ALA A 29 8.04 -16.68 7.96
CA ALA A 29 8.68 -16.40 6.68
C ALA A 29 7.77 -15.52 5.79
N PRO A 30 8.33 -14.76 4.83
CA PRO A 30 7.58 -13.84 3.97
C PRO A 30 6.39 -14.48 3.24
N PHE A 31 6.52 -15.75 2.83
CA PHE A 31 5.47 -16.47 2.11
C PHE A 31 4.26 -16.79 3.01
N PRO A 32 4.38 -17.54 4.13
CA PRO A 32 3.26 -17.75 5.04
C PRO A 32 2.62 -16.45 5.52
N LEU A 33 3.42 -15.42 5.83
CA LEU A 33 2.92 -14.14 6.27
C LEU A 33 2.02 -13.48 5.20
N SER A 34 2.47 -13.46 3.94
CA SER A 34 1.70 -12.93 2.81
C SER A 34 0.44 -13.75 2.57
N PHE A 35 0.57 -15.08 2.57
CA PHE A 35 -0.53 -15.99 2.31
C PHE A 35 -1.67 -15.82 3.32
N PHE A 36 -1.37 -15.89 4.62
CA PHE A 36 -2.40 -15.76 5.66
C PHE A 36 -2.96 -14.34 5.75
N SER A 37 -2.14 -13.30 5.50
CA SER A 37 -2.63 -11.92 5.45
C SER A 37 -3.67 -11.74 4.33
N ASN A 38 -3.40 -12.26 3.13
CA ASN A 38 -4.32 -12.18 2.00
C ASN A 38 -5.59 -13.01 2.22
N ILE A 39 -5.49 -14.18 2.87
CA ILE A 39 -6.69 -14.93 3.29
C ILE A 39 -7.56 -14.08 4.22
N GLY A 40 -6.96 -13.41 5.21
CA GLY A 40 -7.68 -12.50 6.11
C GLY A 40 -8.42 -11.40 5.34
N THR A 41 -7.78 -10.80 4.34
CA THR A 41 -8.42 -9.80 3.46
C THR A 41 -9.58 -10.39 2.67
N VAL A 42 -9.44 -11.58 2.09
CA VAL A 42 -10.52 -12.24 1.35
C VAL A 42 -11.71 -12.54 2.27
N ILE A 43 -11.47 -13.08 3.47
CA ILE A 43 -12.53 -13.33 4.46
C ILE A 43 -13.26 -12.02 4.80
N PHE A 44 -12.52 -10.94 5.05
CA PHE A 44 -13.12 -9.64 5.31
C PHE A 44 -14.01 -9.15 4.16
N LEU A 45 -13.56 -9.29 2.90
CA LEU A 45 -14.36 -8.93 1.73
C LEU A 45 -15.61 -9.81 1.57
N LEU A 46 -15.51 -11.12 1.86
CA LEU A 46 -16.64 -12.05 1.82
C LEU A 46 -17.72 -11.67 2.84
N LEU A 47 -17.33 -11.22 4.04
CA LEU A 47 -18.27 -10.74 5.06
C LEU A 47 -19.02 -9.45 4.66
N LEU A 48 -18.47 -8.70 3.70
CA LEU A 48 -19.10 -7.49 3.16
C LEU A 48 -20.04 -7.78 1.98
N LEU A 49 -19.93 -8.95 1.32
CA LEU A 49 -20.77 -9.30 0.17
C LEU A 49 -22.28 -9.13 0.42
N PRO A 50 -22.86 -9.52 1.58
CA PRO A 50 -24.30 -9.35 1.80
C PRO A 50 -24.74 -7.87 1.84
N LYS A 51 -23.80 -6.94 2.09
CA LYS A 51 -24.08 -5.51 2.22
C LYS A 51 -23.90 -4.74 0.91
N PHE A 52 -23.24 -5.32 -0.09
CA PHE A 52 -22.86 -4.63 -1.32
C PHE A 52 -23.18 -5.48 -2.56
N SER A 53 -23.77 -4.86 -3.57
CA SER A 53 -24.00 -5.53 -4.85
C SER A 53 -22.69 -5.66 -5.63
N VAL A 54 -22.40 -6.88 -6.11
CA VAL A 54 -21.24 -7.14 -6.98
C VAL A 54 -21.69 -7.11 -8.42
N SER A 55 -21.26 -6.09 -9.17
CA SER A 55 -21.42 -6.05 -10.63
C SER A 55 -20.11 -6.43 -11.30
N LEU A 56 -20.18 -7.40 -12.21
CA LEU A 56 -19.04 -7.79 -13.03
C LEU A 56 -19.10 -7.04 -14.36
N ASN A 57 -17.99 -6.41 -14.73
CA ASN A 57 -17.84 -5.74 -16.01
C ASN A 57 -16.46 -6.07 -16.61
N LYS A 58 -16.19 -5.59 -17.83
CA LYS A 58 -14.89 -5.77 -18.48
C LYS A 58 -13.71 -5.19 -17.68
N PHE A 59 -13.97 -4.23 -16.80
CA PHE A 59 -12.95 -3.63 -15.93
C PHE A 59 -12.60 -4.50 -14.72
N SER A 60 -13.46 -5.44 -14.33
CA SER A 60 -13.20 -6.41 -13.26
C SER A 60 -11.94 -7.23 -13.52
N LEU A 61 -11.61 -7.55 -14.78
CA LEU A 61 -10.37 -8.25 -15.13
C LEU A 61 -9.12 -7.39 -14.87
N TYR A 62 -9.19 -6.09 -15.14
CA TYR A 62 -8.10 -5.16 -14.83
C TYR A 62 -7.92 -4.99 -13.32
N ALA A 63 -9.01 -5.02 -12.55
CA ALA A 63 -8.94 -5.01 -11.09
C ALA A 63 -8.25 -6.28 -10.55
N LEU A 64 -8.48 -7.44 -11.15
CA LEU A 64 -7.76 -8.68 -10.79
C LEU A 64 -6.26 -8.56 -11.11
N PHE A 65 -5.89 -8.03 -12.28
CA PHE A 65 -4.50 -7.80 -12.64
C PHE A 65 -3.82 -6.83 -11.66
N ASN A 66 -4.51 -5.76 -11.28
CA ASN A 66 -4.03 -4.83 -10.24
C ASN A 66 -3.85 -5.53 -8.87
N GLY A 67 -4.73 -6.47 -8.52
CA GLY A 67 -4.60 -7.31 -7.33
C GLY A 67 -3.34 -8.18 -7.36
N ILE A 68 -2.99 -8.76 -8.51
CA ILE A 68 -1.74 -9.53 -8.66
C ILE A 68 -0.52 -8.64 -8.45
N ILE A 69 -0.50 -7.45 -9.05
CA ILE A 69 0.58 -6.46 -8.85
C ILE A 69 0.71 -6.09 -7.36
N ALA A 70 -0.42 -5.83 -6.69
CA ALA A 70 -0.44 -5.54 -5.25
C ALA A 70 0.11 -6.72 -4.42
N GLY A 71 -0.22 -7.96 -4.81
CA GLY A 71 0.33 -9.17 -4.19
C GLY A 71 1.86 -9.27 -4.32
N VAL A 72 2.40 -9.00 -5.51
CA VAL A 72 3.85 -8.95 -5.76
C VAL A 72 4.51 -7.87 -4.89
N GLY A 73 3.92 -6.67 -4.84
CA GLY A 73 4.40 -5.58 -3.99
C GLY A 73 4.39 -5.93 -2.51
N THR A 74 3.32 -6.55 -2.01
CA THR A 74 3.20 -7.01 -0.62
C THR A 74 4.25 -8.06 -0.29
N PHE A 75 4.49 -8.99 -1.19
CA PHE A 75 5.51 -10.03 -1.01
C PHE A 75 6.92 -9.43 -0.93
N GLY A 76 7.26 -8.49 -1.82
CA GLY A 76 8.51 -7.74 -1.77
C GLY A 76 8.65 -6.93 -0.48
N PHE A 77 7.59 -6.28 -0.03
CA PHE A 77 7.55 -5.53 1.22
C PHE A 77 7.83 -6.41 2.45
N TYR A 78 7.22 -7.59 2.53
CA TYR A 78 7.45 -8.52 3.64
C TYR A 78 8.86 -9.10 3.64
N PHE A 79 9.43 -9.32 2.45
CA PHE A 79 10.82 -9.73 2.31
C PHE A 79 11.79 -8.63 2.76
N ALA A 80 11.50 -7.37 2.43
CA ALA A 80 12.26 -6.23 2.95
C ALA A 80 12.17 -6.17 4.48
N LEU A 81 10.97 -6.26 5.06
CA LEU A 81 10.76 -6.19 6.52
C LEU A 81 11.48 -7.29 7.32
N ASN A 82 11.74 -8.43 6.69
CA ASN A 82 12.56 -9.49 7.28
C ASN A 82 14.06 -9.16 7.28
N LYS A 83 14.52 -8.33 6.34
CA LYS A 83 15.94 -8.00 6.14
C LYS A 83 16.39 -6.70 6.78
N GLY A 84 15.48 -5.81 7.14
CA GLY A 84 15.82 -4.49 7.66
C GLY A 84 14.83 -3.95 8.69
N GLU A 85 15.12 -2.74 9.16
CA GLU A 85 14.32 -2.07 10.17
C GLU A 85 13.04 -1.47 9.60
N ALA A 86 11.95 -1.54 10.37
CA ALA A 86 10.68 -0.94 9.96
C ALA A 86 10.80 0.60 9.83
N SER A 87 11.59 1.23 10.68
CA SER A 87 11.93 2.66 10.64
C SER A 87 12.44 3.13 9.28
N ILE A 88 13.12 2.26 8.52
CA ILE A 88 13.68 2.58 7.20
C ILE A 88 12.73 2.11 6.09
N ILE A 89 12.20 0.89 6.22
CA ILE A 89 11.45 0.24 5.14
C ILE A 89 10.10 0.89 4.91
N PHE A 90 9.39 1.30 5.96
CA PHE A 90 8.10 1.99 5.80
C PHE A 90 8.25 3.32 5.05
N PRO A 91 9.16 4.23 5.44
CA PRO A 91 9.40 5.44 4.67
C PRO A 91 9.87 5.16 3.24
N LEU A 92 10.82 4.25 3.05
CA LEU A 92 11.37 3.94 1.73
C LEU A 92 10.29 3.42 0.77
N THR A 93 9.46 2.48 1.23
CA THR A 93 8.35 1.96 0.43
C THR A 93 7.25 2.98 0.22
N SER A 94 7.05 3.94 1.14
CA SER A 94 6.06 5.02 0.98
C SER A 94 6.32 5.91 -0.24
N LEU A 95 7.53 5.91 -0.82
CA LEU A 95 7.80 6.60 -2.10
C LEU A 95 7.05 6.03 -3.29
N TYR A 96 6.37 4.88 -3.14
CA TYR A 96 5.51 4.37 -4.19
C TYR A 96 4.53 5.42 -4.70
N ILE A 97 4.16 6.43 -3.89
CA ILE A 97 3.32 7.58 -4.25
C ILE A 97 3.84 8.39 -5.45
N VAL A 98 5.14 8.34 -5.75
CA VAL A 98 5.73 9.00 -6.91
C VAL A 98 5.18 8.40 -8.20
N ILE A 99 5.03 7.08 -8.24
CA ILE A 99 4.56 6.32 -9.40
C ILE A 99 3.15 6.77 -9.83
N PRO A 100 2.08 6.69 -9.00
CA PRO A 100 0.74 7.08 -9.40
C PRO A 100 0.63 8.57 -9.73
N VAL A 101 1.44 9.46 -9.15
CA VAL A 101 1.44 10.88 -9.55
C VAL A 101 2.01 11.08 -10.95
N ILE A 102 3.09 10.39 -11.31
CA ILE A 102 3.64 10.41 -12.68
C ILE A 102 2.61 9.82 -13.66
N PHE A 103 2.01 8.67 -13.34
CA PHE A 103 0.96 8.07 -14.16
C PHE A 103 -0.30 8.96 -14.24
N GLY A 104 -0.67 9.64 -13.16
CA GLY A 104 -1.75 10.62 -13.09
C GLY A 104 -1.53 11.78 -14.06
N TYR A 105 -0.32 12.32 -14.06
CA TYR A 105 0.07 13.35 -15.02
C TYR A 105 0.05 12.85 -16.47
N LEU A 106 0.66 11.69 -16.75
CA LEU A 106 0.83 11.18 -18.12
C LEU A 106 -0.47 10.67 -18.76
N PHE A 107 -1.30 9.93 -18.01
CA PHE A 107 -2.46 9.22 -18.55
C PHE A 107 -3.79 9.84 -18.15
N LEU A 108 -3.89 10.38 -16.93
CA LEU A 108 -5.13 10.99 -16.40
C LEU A 108 -5.17 12.50 -16.63
N LYS A 109 -4.08 13.10 -17.13
CA LYS A 109 -3.91 14.54 -17.34
C LYS A 109 -4.12 15.35 -16.05
N GLU A 110 -3.79 14.76 -14.90
CA GLU A 110 -3.84 15.45 -13.62
C GLU A 110 -2.72 16.50 -13.55
N PRO A 111 -2.99 17.72 -13.06
CA PRO A 111 -2.00 18.79 -13.06
C PRO A 111 -0.84 18.48 -12.11
N LEU A 112 0.35 18.32 -12.68
CA LEU A 112 1.57 18.18 -11.90
C LEU A 112 2.07 19.56 -11.46
N THR A 113 1.65 19.97 -10.27
CA THR A 113 2.06 21.25 -9.69
C THR A 113 3.49 21.22 -9.15
N LEU A 114 4.15 22.39 -9.10
CA LEU A 114 5.44 22.58 -8.43
C LEU A 114 5.43 22.09 -6.96
N LYS A 115 4.28 22.16 -6.28
CA LYS A 115 4.14 21.68 -4.90
C LYS A 115 4.34 20.17 -4.80
N HIS A 116 3.87 19.39 -5.79
CA HIS A 116 4.09 17.95 -5.83
C HIS A 116 5.58 17.62 -5.98
N LEU A 117 6.28 18.31 -6.87
CA LEU A 117 7.73 18.14 -7.08
C LEU A 117 8.54 18.46 -5.81
N VAL A 118 8.24 19.59 -5.16
CA VAL A 118 8.88 19.95 -3.87
C VAL A 118 8.58 18.89 -2.81
N GLY A 119 7.34 18.41 -2.74
CA GLY A 119 6.96 17.31 -1.84
C GLY A 119 7.79 16.04 -2.05
N PHE A 120 8.03 15.63 -3.31
CA PHE A 120 8.86 14.47 -3.60
C PHE A 120 10.33 14.66 -3.22
N ILE A 121 10.89 15.85 -3.45
CA ILE A 121 12.25 16.17 -3.04
C ILE A 121 12.35 16.10 -1.51
N LEU A 122 11.41 16.71 -0.79
CA LEU A 122 11.38 16.67 0.68
C LEU A 122 11.19 15.24 1.22
N ALA A 123 10.32 14.44 0.61
CA ALA A 123 10.13 13.03 0.99
C ALA A 123 11.41 12.21 0.77
N SER A 124 12.11 12.45 -0.34
CA SER A 124 13.39 11.79 -0.64
C SER A 124 14.46 12.14 0.39
N ILE A 125 14.54 13.42 0.79
CA ILE A 125 15.45 13.88 1.85
C ILE A 125 15.09 13.25 3.19
N ALA A 126 13.80 13.24 3.56
CA ALA A 126 13.35 12.64 4.81
C ALA A 126 13.72 11.15 4.90
N ILE A 127 13.59 10.41 3.80
CA ILE A 127 13.94 8.99 3.75
C ILE A 127 15.44 8.79 3.81
N TYR A 128 16.23 9.63 3.12
CA TYR A 128 17.68 9.58 3.23
C TYR A 128 18.13 9.76 4.69
N LEU A 129 17.55 10.73 5.41
CA LEU A 129 17.83 10.96 6.83
C LEU A 129 17.34 9.84 7.76
N LEU A 130 16.24 9.16 7.42
CA LEU A 130 15.75 8.02 8.21
C LEU A 130 16.55 6.74 7.92
N SER A 131 17.17 6.63 6.75
CA SER A 131 17.95 5.47 6.30
C SER A 131 19.45 5.57 6.60
N SER A 132 19.94 6.74 7.04
CA SER A 132 21.32 6.99 7.46
C SER A 132 21.54 6.69 8.93
#